data_AF-A0A1I2IN79-F1
#
_entry.id   AF-A0A1I2IN79-F1
#
_cell.length_a   1.000
_cell.length_b   1.000
_cell.length_c   1.000
_cell.angle_alpha   90.00
_cell.angle_beta   90.00
_cell.angle_gamma   90.00
#
_symmetry.space_group_name_H-M   'P 1'
#
loop_
_entity.id
_entity.type
_entity.pdbx_description
1 polymer ?
#
loop_
_entity_poly.entity_id
_entity_poly.type
_entity_poly.pdbx_seq_one_letter_code
_entity_poly.pdbx_strand_id
1 'polypeptide(L)'
;MVEGGTFLGPLELAGDHWGVGDATRPDAHWVEFSPDGLYQREPDSEGRLIPWSRIMTGIWITWGKHSWNTHGRGMYTPTGMVAGRDGGWMHMTLRHPYEDHQLRFDRHARPYRAVDALRLEYLLRQLLDEGKLHLLGDPEWVGHAVAHLAGGKSSWITHRALRRVAAETLAAAGPGSP
;
A
#
# COMPACT_ATOMS: atom_id res chain seq x y z
N MET A 1 -6.71 -1.98 -23.97
CA MET A 1 -6.81 -0.86 -23.02
C MET A 1 -7.55 -1.41 -21.81
N VAL A 2 -6.81 -1.81 -20.77
CA VAL A 2 -7.42 -2.36 -19.56
C VAL A 2 -7.78 -1.16 -18.70
N GLU A 3 -9.07 -0.89 -18.52
CA GLU A 3 -9.54 -0.06 -17.38
C GLU A 3 -9.27 -0.88 -16.11
N GLY A 4 -8.01 -0.89 -15.70
CA GLY A 4 -7.59 -1.43 -14.41
C GLY A 4 -8.10 -0.51 -13.32
N GLY A 5 -8.58 -1.07 -12.22
CA GLY A 5 -9.01 -0.25 -11.07
C GLY A 5 -7.92 0.76 -10.72
N THR A 6 -8.28 2.04 -10.66
CA THR A 6 -7.32 3.12 -10.39
C THR A 6 -7.00 3.26 -8.90
N PHE A 7 -7.68 2.49 -8.04
CA PHE A 7 -7.48 2.52 -6.59
C PHE A 7 -7.83 1.18 -5.92
N LEU A 8 -7.20 0.94 -4.77
CA LEU A 8 -7.52 -0.13 -3.81
C LEU A 8 -7.51 0.45 -2.39
N GLY A 9 -8.68 0.84 -1.90
CA GLY A 9 -8.79 1.49 -0.60
C GLY A 9 -8.00 2.80 -0.57
N PRO A 10 -6.98 2.94 0.28
CA PRO A 10 -6.15 4.14 0.33
C PRO A 10 -5.04 4.19 -0.73
N LEU A 11 -4.79 3.09 -1.46
CA LEU A 11 -3.83 3.05 -2.56
C LEU A 11 -4.49 3.61 -3.84
N GLU A 12 -3.85 4.54 -4.52
CA GLU A 12 -4.30 5.13 -5.79
C GLU A 12 -3.11 5.46 -6.69
N LEU A 13 -3.36 5.44 -8.00
CA LEU A 13 -2.43 5.97 -9.00
C LEU A 13 -2.58 7.49 -9.09
N ALA A 14 -1.52 8.22 -8.72
CA ALA A 14 -1.43 9.67 -8.81
C ALA A 14 -0.37 10.07 -9.85
N GLY A 15 -0.82 10.50 -11.03
CA GLY A 15 0.07 10.65 -12.18
C GLY A 15 0.64 9.29 -12.58
N ASP A 16 1.96 9.15 -12.52
CA ASP A 16 2.68 7.91 -12.85
C ASP A 16 3.09 7.09 -11.61
N HIS A 17 2.74 7.55 -10.40
CA HIS A 17 3.18 6.93 -9.15
C HIS A 17 2.00 6.36 -8.38
N TRP A 18 2.14 5.13 -7.90
CA TRP A 18 1.21 4.57 -6.95
C TRP A 18 1.54 5.05 -5.54
N GLY A 19 0.53 5.39 -4.76
CA GLY A 19 0.74 5.83 -3.39
C GLY A 19 -0.46 5.64 -2.47
N VAL A 20 -0.17 5.65 -1.17
CA VAL A 20 -1.17 5.57 -0.10
C VAL A 20 -1.43 6.98 0.44
N GLY A 21 -2.67 7.43 0.32
CA GLY A 21 -3.10 8.76 0.75
C GLY A 21 -3.30 9.75 -0.41
N ASP A 22 -3.90 10.89 -0.08
CA ASP A 22 -4.39 11.86 -1.07
C ASP A 22 -3.27 12.72 -1.67
N ALA A 23 -2.68 12.28 -2.78
CA ALA A 23 -1.67 13.03 -3.50
C ALA A 23 -2.22 14.24 -4.28
N THR A 24 -3.54 14.37 -4.43
CA THR A 24 -4.15 15.50 -5.17
C THR A 24 -4.12 16.81 -4.38
N ARG A 25 -3.92 16.70 -3.06
CA ARG A 25 -3.85 17.81 -2.14
C ARG A 25 -2.39 18.18 -1.85
N PRO A 26 -1.95 19.41 -2.14
CA PRO A 26 -0.56 19.83 -1.92
C PRO A 26 -0.20 19.91 -0.44
N ASP A 27 -1.19 20.02 0.45
CA ASP A 27 -1.04 20.07 1.90
C ASP A 27 -1.24 18.72 2.59
N ALA A 28 -1.32 17.63 1.82
CA ALA A 28 -1.55 16.30 2.35
C ALA A 28 -0.27 15.48 2.50
N HIS A 29 -0.29 14.61 3.50
CA HIS A 29 0.71 13.56 3.66
C HIS A 29 0.31 12.37 2.79
N TRP A 30 1.25 11.80 2.05
CA TRP A 30 1.03 10.55 1.34
C TRP A 30 2.33 9.78 1.18
N VAL A 31 2.20 8.48 0.95
CA VAL A 31 3.34 7.56 0.83
C VAL A 31 3.39 7.05 -0.60
N GLU A 32 4.37 7.50 -1.36
CA GLU A 32 4.65 7.09 -2.72
C GLU A 32 5.41 5.76 -2.73
N PHE A 33 5.04 4.85 -3.62
CA PHE A 33 5.79 3.62 -3.88
C PHE A 33 6.76 3.89 -5.04
N SER A 34 8.02 4.08 -4.68
CA SER A 34 9.11 4.36 -5.62
C SER A 34 9.93 3.08 -5.89
N PRO A 35 10.61 2.97 -7.05
CA PRO A 35 11.55 1.89 -7.32
C PRO A 35 12.55 1.65 -6.18
N ASP A 36 13.00 2.71 -5.51
CA ASP A 36 14.02 2.63 -4.46
C ASP A 36 13.44 2.34 -3.06
N GLY A 37 12.16 2.63 -2.82
CA GLY A 37 11.57 2.51 -1.49
C GLY A 37 10.19 3.16 -1.31
N LEU A 38 9.78 3.28 -0.05
CA LEU A 38 8.63 4.12 0.32
C LEU A 38 9.10 5.56 0.46
N TYR A 39 8.52 6.46 -0.33
CA TYR A 39 8.82 7.88 -0.24
C TYR A 39 7.66 8.60 0.43
N GLN A 40 7.89 9.08 1.65
CA GLN A 40 6.93 9.91 2.35
C GLN A 40 6.99 11.34 1.82
N ARG A 41 5.87 11.80 1.27
CA ARG A 41 5.65 13.19 0.89
C ARG A 41 4.94 13.87 2.05
N GLU A 42 5.58 14.89 2.60
CA GLU A 42 5.02 15.73 3.66
C GLU A 42 4.90 17.17 3.15
N PRO A 43 3.91 17.94 3.63
CA PRO A 43 3.83 19.36 3.33
C PRO A 43 5.11 20.08 3.76
N ASP A 44 5.59 20.99 2.92
CA ASP A 44 6.75 21.86 3.21
C ASP A 44 8.07 21.12 3.53
N SER A 45 8.20 19.87 3.09
CA SER A 45 9.39 19.03 3.28
C SER A 45 9.87 18.48 1.94
N GLU A 46 11.17 18.24 1.82
CA GLU A 46 11.71 17.48 0.68
C GLU A 46 11.13 16.07 0.64
N GLY A 47 10.65 15.55 1.77
CA GLY A 47 10.14 14.19 1.93
C GLY A 47 11.22 13.22 2.39
N ARG A 48 10.82 11.97 2.66
CA ARG A 48 11.71 10.96 3.24
C ARG A 48 11.61 9.65 2.49
N LEU A 49 12.73 9.18 1.95
CA LEU A 49 12.85 7.85 1.36
C LEU A 49 13.22 6.81 2.41
N ILE A 50 12.45 5.73 2.48
CA ILE A 50 12.75 4.51 3.22
C ILE A 50 13.06 3.42 2.19
N PRO A 51 14.34 3.05 2.01
CA PRO A 51 14.72 1.99 1.08
C PRO A 51 13.98 0.68 1.36
N TRP A 52 13.59 -0.05 0.32
CA TRP A 52 13.03 -1.40 0.46
C TRP A 52 13.94 -2.32 1.29
N SER A 53 15.25 -2.14 1.13
CA SER A 53 16.29 -2.84 1.88
C SER A 53 16.43 -2.40 3.34
N ARG A 54 15.60 -1.51 3.86
CA ARG A 54 15.49 -1.27 5.31
C ARG A 54 14.25 -1.88 5.92
N ILE A 55 13.20 -2.16 5.15
CA ILE A 55 11.95 -2.68 5.70
C ILE A 55 12.13 -4.17 6.03
N MET A 56 11.87 -4.52 7.29
CA MET A 56 12.11 -5.87 7.82
C MET A 56 10.81 -6.66 8.00
N THR A 57 9.89 -6.14 8.80
CA THR A 57 8.64 -6.83 9.16
C THR A 57 7.58 -5.84 9.62
N GLY A 58 6.41 -6.34 10.00
CA GLY A 58 5.42 -5.55 10.72
C GLY A 58 4.77 -4.45 9.89
N ILE A 59 4.55 -4.67 8.59
CA ILE A 59 3.78 -3.71 7.80
C ILE A 59 2.28 -3.82 8.08
N TRP A 60 1.66 -2.76 8.60
CA TRP A 60 0.21 -2.69 8.80
C TRP A 60 -0.31 -1.25 8.77
N ILE A 61 -1.63 -1.08 8.68
CA ILE A 61 -2.27 0.24 8.61
C ILE A 61 -3.16 0.46 9.84
N THR A 62 -3.06 1.63 10.46
CA THR A 62 -4.05 2.12 11.44
C THR A 62 -4.72 3.38 10.93
N TRP A 63 -5.91 3.69 11.48
CA TRP A 63 -6.74 4.79 11.01
C TRP A 63 -6.94 5.82 12.12
N GLY A 64 -6.87 7.10 11.76
CA GLY A 64 -7.09 8.22 12.67
C GLY A 64 -5.92 9.21 12.75
N LYS A 65 -6.14 10.28 13.52
CA LYS A 65 -5.21 11.42 13.63
C LYS A 65 -3.88 11.08 14.32
N HIS A 66 -3.87 10.10 15.21
CA HIS A 66 -2.72 9.79 16.06
C HIS A 66 -2.19 8.37 15.81
N SER A 67 -0.87 8.26 15.71
CA SER A 67 -0.13 7.01 15.52
C SER A 67 -0.36 5.97 16.61
N TRP A 68 -0.42 6.42 17.87
CA TRP A 68 -0.55 5.55 19.05
C TRP A 68 -1.97 5.06 19.32
N ASN A 69 -2.95 5.41 18.46
CA ASN A 69 -4.29 4.87 18.57
C ASN A 69 -4.33 3.44 17.98
N THR A 70 -3.68 2.52 18.67
CA THR A 70 -3.49 1.11 18.29
C THR A 70 -4.61 0.18 18.78
N HIS A 71 -5.51 0.69 19.64
CA HIS A 71 -6.56 -0.11 20.29
C HIS A 71 -7.71 -0.52 19.36
N GLY A 72 -7.72 -0.03 18.12
CA GLY A 72 -8.49 -0.61 17.03
C GLY A 72 -7.66 -0.48 15.77
N ARG A 73 -7.65 -1.48 14.90
CA ARG A 73 -7.10 -1.43 13.53
C ARG A 73 -7.90 -0.46 12.64
N GLY A 74 -8.15 0.75 13.15
CA GLY A 74 -9.24 1.67 12.84
C GLY A 74 -10.60 1.26 13.38
N MET A 75 -11.48 2.25 13.44
CA MET A 75 -12.92 2.02 13.54
C MET A 75 -13.46 1.81 12.13
N TYR A 76 -14.29 0.78 11.96
CA TYR A 76 -15.05 0.57 10.73
C TYR A 76 -16.52 0.88 11.00
N THR A 77 -17.19 1.53 10.05
CA THR A 77 -18.63 1.77 10.16
C THR A 77 -19.38 0.43 10.02
N PRO A 78 -20.61 0.32 10.56
CA PRO A 78 -21.46 -0.86 10.34
C PRO A 78 -21.71 -1.17 8.86
N THR A 79 -21.59 -0.15 7.99
CA THR A 79 -21.69 -0.28 6.54
C THR A 79 -20.40 -0.83 5.87
N GLY A 80 -19.38 -1.21 6.65
CA GLY A 80 -18.14 -1.79 6.15
C GLY A 80 -17.20 -0.76 5.53
N MET A 81 -17.23 0.50 5.98
CA MET A 81 -16.33 1.55 5.53
C MET A 81 -15.29 1.89 6.61
N VAL A 82 -14.13 2.40 6.21
CA VAL A 82 -13.18 3.00 7.14
C VAL A 82 -13.79 4.27 7.74
N ALA A 83 -13.88 4.34 9.07
CA ALA A 83 -14.41 5.49 9.80
C ALA A 83 -13.35 6.59 10.01
N GLY A 84 -13.80 7.81 10.32
CA GLY A 84 -12.94 9.00 10.49
C GLY A 84 -12.64 9.72 9.18
N ARG A 85 -12.16 10.97 9.24
CA ARG A 85 -11.85 11.76 8.02
C ARG A 85 -10.37 12.12 7.86
N ASP A 86 -9.57 11.92 8.90
CA ASP A 86 -8.24 12.50 8.97
C ASP A 86 -7.21 11.76 8.11
N GLY A 87 -7.28 10.43 8.01
CA GLY A 87 -6.25 9.63 7.37
C GLY A 87 -5.86 8.41 8.19
N GLY A 88 -4.61 7.99 8.04
CA GLY A 88 -4.06 6.85 8.76
C GLY A 88 -2.55 6.87 8.85
N TRP A 89 -2.03 5.78 9.38
CA TRP A 89 -0.61 5.56 9.62
C TRP A 89 -0.23 4.20 9.06
N MET A 90 0.83 4.15 8.26
CA MET A 90 1.48 2.92 7.84
C MET A 90 2.65 2.65 8.79
N HIS A 91 2.58 1.53 9.48
CA HIS A 91 3.60 1.09 10.44
C HIS A 91 4.51 0.08 9.78
N MET A 92 5.77 0.02 10.21
CA MET A 92 6.76 -0.98 9.80
C MET A 92 7.92 -1.01 10.78
N THR A 93 8.63 -2.13 10.83
CA THR A 93 9.93 -2.22 11.53
C THR A 93 11.06 -2.11 10.51
N LEU A 94 11.99 -1.18 10.74
CA LEU A 94 13.18 -1.01 9.91
C LEU A 94 14.39 -1.71 10.51
N ARG A 95 15.38 -2.06 9.68
CA ARG A 95 16.69 -2.58 10.08
C ARG A 95 17.80 -1.53 9.96
N HIS A 96 18.82 -1.69 10.80
CA HIS A 96 20.06 -0.90 10.82
C HIS A 96 19.86 0.63 10.99
N PRO A 97 19.47 1.11 12.18
CA PRO A 97 19.16 0.36 13.41
C PRO A 97 17.74 -0.25 13.39
N TYR A 98 17.46 -1.13 14.36
CA TYR A 98 16.10 -1.61 14.56
C TYR A 98 15.25 -0.50 15.14
N GLU A 99 14.24 -0.06 14.40
CA GLU A 99 13.35 1.02 14.80
C GLU A 99 11.93 0.75 14.30
N ASP A 100 10.95 1.03 15.15
CA ASP A 100 9.56 1.11 14.74
C ASP A 100 9.36 2.43 14.01
N HIS A 101 8.93 2.34 12.76
CA HIS A 101 8.77 3.48 11.88
C HIS A 101 7.32 3.61 11.43
N GLN A 102 6.88 4.85 11.26
CA GLN A 102 5.48 5.17 11.00
C GLN A 102 5.40 6.30 9.98
N LEU A 103 4.65 6.05 8.90
CA LEU A 103 4.42 7.01 7.85
C LEU A 103 2.96 7.48 7.92
N ARG A 104 2.77 8.78 8.03
CA ARG A 104 1.43 9.36 8.00
C ARG A 104 0.95 9.47 6.57
N PHE A 105 -0.35 9.23 6.37
CA PHE A 105 -1.03 9.58 5.13
C PHE A 105 -2.41 10.16 5.43
N ASP A 106 -2.83 11.15 4.64
CA ASP A 106 -4.16 11.76 4.75
C ASP A 106 -5.15 11.07 3.80
N ARG A 107 -6.42 11.01 4.20
CA ARG A 107 -7.46 10.30 3.44
C ARG A 107 -7.83 11.07 2.17
N HIS A 108 -8.06 10.35 1.07
CA HIS A 108 -8.78 10.86 -0.09
C HIS A 108 -10.17 11.36 0.30
N ALA A 109 -10.70 12.30 -0.49
CA ALA A 109 -12.09 12.76 -0.33
C ALA A 109 -13.11 11.61 -0.41
N ARG A 110 -12.82 10.55 -1.18
CA ARG A 110 -13.67 9.36 -1.28
C ARG A 110 -13.59 8.48 -0.04
N PRO A 111 -14.66 7.77 0.32
CA PRO A 111 -14.59 6.86 1.43
C PRO A 111 -13.97 5.50 1.04
N TYR A 112 -13.17 4.89 1.93
CA TYR A 112 -12.61 3.56 1.69
C TYR A 112 -13.50 2.45 2.23
N ARG A 113 -13.66 1.38 1.45
CA ARG A 113 -14.26 0.13 1.94
C ARG A 113 -13.24 -0.59 2.83
N ALA A 114 -13.70 -1.12 3.94
CA ALA A 114 -12.87 -1.89 4.88
C ALA A 114 -12.16 -3.05 4.18
N VAL A 115 -12.88 -3.75 3.29
CA VAL A 115 -12.35 -4.90 2.54
C VAL A 115 -11.17 -4.49 1.65
N ASP A 116 -11.23 -3.34 1.00
CA ASP A 116 -10.16 -2.90 0.08
C ASP A 116 -8.93 -2.41 0.86
N ALA A 117 -9.13 -1.77 2.01
CA ALA A 117 -8.06 -1.50 2.97
C ALA A 117 -7.37 -2.79 3.48
N LEU A 118 -8.15 -3.80 3.85
CA LEU A 118 -7.62 -5.09 4.32
C LEU A 118 -6.91 -5.87 3.20
N ARG A 119 -7.38 -5.78 1.96
CA ARG A 119 -6.71 -6.36 0.79
C ARG A 119 -5.35 -5.72 0.56
N LEU A 120 -5.24 -4.40 0.71
CA LEU A 120 -3.97 -3.70 0.65
C LEU A 120 -3.03 -4.14 1.77
N GLU A 121 -3.47 -4.12 3.03
CA GLU A 121 -2.66 -4.58 4.17
C GLU A 121 -2.15 -6.01 3.96
N TYR A 122 -3.02 -6.90 3.47
CA TYR A 122 -2.66 -8.26 3.14
C TYR A 122 -1.60 -8.34 2.02
N LEU A 123 -1.78 -7.58 0.94
CA LEU A 123 -0.80 -7.51 -0.16
C LEU A 123 0.58 -7.09 0.36
N LEU A 124 0.63 -6.00 1.13
CA LEU A 124 1.87 -5.47 1.71
C LEU A 124 2.58 -6.53 2.57
N ARG A 125 1.82 -7.20 3.44
CA ARG A 125 2.36 -8.24 4.31
C ARG A 125 2.87 -9.45 3.54
N GLN A 126 2.12 -9.93 2.54
CA GLN A 126 2.55 -11.06 1.71
C GLN A 126 3.83 -10.74 0.94
N LEU A 127 3.92 -9.56 0.32
CA LEU A 127 5.13 -9.14 -0.38
C LEU A 127 6.33 -9.02 0.57
N LEU A 128 6.09 -8.55 1.80
CA LEU A 128 7.13 -8.48 2.81
C LEU A 128 7.59 -9.89 3.25
N ASP A 129 6.65 -10.79 3.54
CA ASP A 129 6.92 -12.17 3.94
C ASP A 129 7.65 -12.96 2.83
N GLU A 130 7.37 -12.67 1.56
CA GLU A 130 8.06 -13.26 0.40
C GLU A 130 9.38 -12.56 0.02
N GLY A 131 9.75 -11.45 0.68
CA GLY A 131 10.95 -10.67 0.33
C GLY A 131 10.85 -9.92 -1.00
N LYS A 132 9.62 -9.66 -1.47
CA LYS A 132 9.31 -9.06 -2.78
C LYS A 132 8.70 -7.66 -2.68
N LEU A 133 8.91 -6.97 -1.56
CA LEU A 133 8.32 -5.64 -1.35
C LEU A 133 8.74 -4.61 -2.42
N HIS A 134 9.92 -4.80 -3.04
CA HIS A 134 10.41 -3.99 -4.15
C HIS A 134 9.49 -3.98 -5.39
N LEU A 135 8.62 -4.99 -5.57
CA LEU A 135 7.64 -5.02 -6.66
C LEU A 135 6.64 -3.85 -6.58
N LEU A 136 6.45 -3.27 -5.39
CA LEU A 136 5.62 -2.07 -5.24
C LEU A 136 6.20 -0.85 -5.95
N GLY A 137 7.51 -0.84 -6.21
CA GLY A 137 8.16 0.23 -6.97
C GLY A 137 7.96 0.14 -8.48
N ASP A 138 7.28 -0.89 -8.99
CA ASP A 138 6.90 -1.04 -10.40
C ASP A 138 5.43 -0.64 -10.59
N PRO A 139 5.14 0.52 -11.22
CA PRO A 139 3.77 1.01 -11.38
C PRO A 139 2.86 0.11 -12.22
N GLU A 140 3.41 -0.59 -13.22
CA GLU A 140 2.62 -1.52 -14.04
C GLU A 140 2.22 -2.74 -13.22
N TRP A 141 3.17 -3.29 -12.46
CA TRP A 141 2.91 -4.41 -11.56
C TRP A 141 1.85 -4.07 -10.52
N VAL A 142 1.96 -2.90 -9.87
CA VAL A 142 0.97 -2.45 -8.89
C VAL A 142 -0.40 -2.28 -9.54
N GLY A 143 -0.46 -1.70 -10.75
CA GLY A 143 -1.72 -1.55 -11.49
C GLY A 143 -2.40 -2.89 -11.77
N HIS A 144 -1.63 -3.90 -12.16
CA HIS A 144 -2.15 -5.26 -12.34
C HIS A 144 -2.66 -5.88 -11.04
N ALA A 145 -1.89 -5.75 -9.95
CA ALA A 145 -2.29 -6.24 -8.64
C ALA A 145 -3.59 -5.56 -8.14
N VAL A 146 -3.68 -4.24 -8.29
CA VAL A 146 -4.86 -3.46 -7.91
C VAL A 146 -6.08 -3.85 -8.75
N ALA A 147 -5.95 -3.92 -10.08
CA ALA A 147 -7.04 -4.34 -10.95
C ALA A 147 -7.58 -5.72 -10.57
N HIS A 148 -6.68 -6.64 -10.23
CA HIS A 148 -7.03 -7.98 -9.79
C HIS A 148 -7.76 -7.98 -8.43
N LEU A 149 -7.27 -7.19 -7.47
CA LEU A 149 -7.81 -7.10 -6.12
C LEU A 149 -9.14 -6.36 -6.03
N ALA A 150 -9.27 -5.26 -6.78
CA ALA A 150 -10.48 -4.45 -6.86
C ALA A 150 -11.61 -5.21 -7.58
N GLY A 151 -11.28 -6.00 -8.61
CA GLY A 151 -12.25 -6.77 -9.42
C GLY A 151 -12.71 -8.10 -8.83
N GLY A 152 -12.08 -8.61 -7.75
CA GLY A 152 -12.34 -9.96 -7.23
C GLY A 152 -13.67 -10.12 -6.48
N LYS A 153 -14.57 -10.97 -6.99
CA LYS A 153 -15.67 -11.59 -6.23
C LYS A 153 -15.08 -12.66 -5.28
N SER A 154 -15.28 -12.47 -3.98
CA SER A 154 -14.95 -13.40 -2.88
C SER A 154 -13.46 -13.54 -2.51
N SER A 155 -13.16 -13.34 -1.21
CA SER A 155 -11.80 -13.24 -0.66
C SER A 155 -10.94 -14.49 -0.85
N TRP A 156 -11.54 -15.66 -1.09
CA TRP A 156 -10.77 -16.91 -1.20
C TRP A 156 -10.07 -17.13 -2.54
N ILE A 157 -10.61 -16.56 -3.61
CA ILE A 157 -10.04 -16.68 -4.96
C ILE A 157 -8.79 -15.78 -5.10
N THR A 158 -8.73 -14.72 -4.29
CA THR A 158 -7.62 -13.76 -4.19
C THR A 158 -6.27 -14.41 -3.90
N HIS A 159 -6.21 -15.44 -3.05
CA HIS A 159 -4.95 -16.11 -2.67
C HIS A 159 -4.30 -16.85 -3.85
N ARG A 160 -5.09 -17.63 -4.59
CA ARG A 160 -4.59 -18.38 -5.76
C ARG A 160 -4.19 -17.43 -6.88
N ALA A 161 -4.89 -16.32 -6.99
CA ALA A 161 -4.75 -15.42 -8.11
C ALA A 161 -3.64 -14.37 -7.88
N LEU A 162 -3.41 -13.89 -6.66
CA LEU A 162 -2.19 -13.14 -6.31
C LEU A 162 -0.93 -13.98 -6.52
N ARG A 163 -0.94 -15.24 -6.06
CA ARG A 163 0.16 -16.18 -6.36
C ARG A 163 0.36 -16.41 -7.86
N ARG A 164 -0.74 -16.44 -8.62
CA ARG A 164 -0.69 -16.64 -10.07
C ARG A 164 -0.14 -15.41 -10.77
N VAL A 165 -0.57 -14.20 -10.42
CA VAL A 165 -0.01 -12.95 -10.94
C VAL A 165 1.48 -12.84 -10.57
N ALA A 166 1.85 -13.10 -9.32
CA ALA A 166 3.25 -13.11 -8.91
C ALA A 166 4.08 -14.16 -9.68
N ALA A 167 3.54 -15.35 -9.92
CA ALA A 167 4.20 -16.40 -10.72
C ALA A 167 4.25 -16.07 -12.23
N GLU A 168 3.22 -15.43 -12.78
CA GLU A 168 3.13 -15.03 -14.19
C GLU A 168 4.05 -13.85 -14.50
N THR A 169 4.17 -12.86 -13.61
CA THR A 169 5.18 -11.80 -13.71
C THR A 169 6.59 -12.39 -13.63
N LEU A 170 6.84 -13.35 -12.74
CA LEU A 170 8.13 -14.05 -12.65
C LEU A 170 8.44 -14.89 -13.91
N ALA A 171 7.44 -15.51 -14.52
CA ALA A 171 7.61 -16.26 -15.77
C ALA A 171 7.80 -15.34 -16.99
N ALA A 172 7.16 -14.17 -17.01
CA ALA A 172 7.32 -13.15 -18.04
C ALA A 172 8.67 -12.41 -17.93
N ALA A 173 9.22 -12.27 -16.71
CA ALA A 173 10.55 -11.72 -16.49
C ALA A 173 11.68 -12.64 -16.99
N GLY A 174 11.40 -13.93 -17.21
CA GLY A 174 12.32 -14.91 -17.82
C GLY A 174 13.60 -15.19 -17.01
N PRO A 175 14.18 -16.39 -17.12
CA PRO A 175 15.53 -16.62 -16.62
C PRO A 175 16.49 -15.89 -17.55
N GLY A 176 17.02 -14.75 -17.13
CA GLY A 176 18.29 -14.25 -17.66
C GLY A 176 19.37 -15.31 -17.36
N SER A 177 19.57 -16.23 -18.30
CA SER A 177 20.71 -17.15 -18.37
C SER A 177 21.80 -16.51 -19.24
N PRO A 178 23.08 -16.91 -19.13
CA PRO A 178 23.87 -17.35 -17.99
C PRO A 178 24.92 -16.31 -17.55
#